data_AF-A0A1I2H592-F1
#
_entry.id   AF-A0A1I2H592-F1
#
_cell.length_a   1.000
_cell.length_b   1.000
_cell.length_c   1.000
_cell.angle_alpha   90.00
_cell.angle_beta   90.00
_cell.angle_gamma   90.00
#
_symmetry.space_group_name_H-M   'P 1'
#
loop_
_entity.id
_entity.type
_entity.pdbx_description
1 polymer ?
#
loop_
_entity_poly.entity_id
_entity_poly.type
_entity_poly.pdbx_seq_one_letter_code
_entity_poly.pdbx_strand_id
1 'polypeptide(L)'
;MKIGIFFGGQPREREISFAGGKTVFENIDKSLFTPVPIFVDSLGNFILIDNQYLYKNEIREFFPPPAMVQDRTYSVYVESVIATEGTDINEMIGAIGKKIEPQEFKNYFDIAFIAMHGPQLEDGAIQGLLEWYNVPYTNSGLMGSAIGIDKIAQNQLIELTLHQGKKSLTLTRLHWQKTDKLALFQKLIGEIGLPLVIKAPHQGSSIGVSIVRENDFHAFVKAVNQCLFIHSISKKEWIKLDEKSKVQYLQKLTNVNEGIGMPVILALSESVEDELNGHLCHHPQEVKERLDFHFRFGDEEMYMISAESETQVLIENYIKGKEFSCGVIQDEEGNPIALPPTEIIVGEIFDFNSKYQAGGSRKRLPMEASLDELLEVQAKCCEVFKQLQFKVCTRIDGFLTEDSQVFLHDPNTIPGMSPTSLVFKQFAEIGLNPTQTITYLIRASLQARLETGKNTHQLWKIFSELDKSIDNHQNEREKLPKIALIFGGFENPQASLLKVRKEYAKIASSGKSVPVLLYLTGTPQAPQYYLFPFNLLFKEDISEINQVLLADKHPLILETMRNAKAITKKYATEILPKAELVSYDTFVRNIDEVVNLTI
;
A
#
# COMPACT_ATOMS: atom_id res chain seq x y z
N MET A 1 -22.46 -11.88 3.67
CA MET A 1 -21.26 -12.57 4.18
C MET A 1 -20.49 -11.63 5.10
N LYS A 2 -19.99 -12.09 6.26
CA LYS A 2 -19.22 -11.26 7.20
C LYS A 2 -17.73 -11.25 6.83
N ILE A 3 -17.12 -10.07 6.78
CA ILE A 3 -15.73 -9.88 6.32
C ILE A 3 -14.90 -9.27 7.44
N GLY A 4 -13.93 -10.03 7.96
CA GLY A 4 -12.98 -9.55 8.98
C GLY A 4 -11.90 -8.71 8.33
N ILE A 5 -11.97 -7.39 8.42
CA ILE A 5 -10.98 -6.49 7.79
C ILE A 5 -9.84 -6.29 8.77
N PHE A 6 -8.67 -6.85 8.46
CA PHE A 6 -7.47 -6.79 9.30
C PHE A 6 -6.63 -5.58 8.87
N PHE A 7 -6.25 -4.74 9.82
CA PHE A 7 -5.45 -3.54 9.59
C PHE A 7 -4.66 -3.13 10.84
N GLY A 8 -3.61 -2.31 10.67
CA GLY A 8 -2.62 -2.05 11.72
C GLY A 8 -1.42 -3.00 11.56
N GLY A 9 -1.00 -3.63 12.65
CA GLY A 9 0.03 -4.66 12.69
C GLY A 9 1.30 -4.29 13.48
N GLN A 10 2.15 -5.29 13.67
CA GLN A 10 3.46 -5.21 14.32
C GLN A 10 4.52 -4.40 13.54
N PRO A 11 4.59 -4.46 12.20
CA PRO A 11 5.57 -3.73 11.39
C PRO A 11 5.42 -2.22 11.39
N ARG A 12 6.38 -1.56 10.74
CA ARG A 12 6.45 -0.10 10.58
C ARG A 12 5.33 0.45 9.70
N GLU A 13 4.86 -0.34 8.74
CA GLU A 13 3.79 0.01 7.80
C GLU A 13 2.38 0.01 8.43
N ARG A 14 2.27 -0.11 9.76
CA ARG A 14 0.99 -0.19 10.49
C ARG A 14 0.07 1.03 10.27
N GLU A 15 0.61 2.23 10.11
CA GLU A 15 -0.19 3.44 9.83
C GLU A 15 -0.76 3.42 8.40
N ILE A 16 0.04 2.94 7.44
CA ILE A 16 -0.41 2.72 6.05
C ILE A 16 -1.50 1.64 6.02
N SER A 17 -1.30 0.57 6.79
CA SER A 17 -2.26 -0.52 6.95
C SER A 17 -3.58 -0.03 7.56
N PHE A 18 -3.51 0.82 8.60
CA PHE A 18 -4.68 1.44 9.21
C PHE A 18 -5.50 2.27 8.21
N ALA A 19 -4.85 3.13 7.42
CA ALA A 19 -5.51 3.90 6.36
C ALA A 19 -6.10 2.99 5.26
N GLY A 20 -5.40 1.91 4.90
CA GLY A 20 -5.88 0.90 3.97
C GLY A 20 -7.15 0.19 4.46
N GLY A 21 -7.15 -0.27 5.72
CA GLY A 21 -8.30 -0.91 6.36
C GLY A 21 -9.53 -0.02 6.40
N LYS A 22 -9.36 1.26 6.74
CA LYS A 22 -10.44 2.27 6.69
C LYS A 22 -11.05 2.36 5.29
N THR A 23 -10.20 2.41 4.27
CA THR A 23 -10.67 2.51 2.88
C THR A 23 -11.51 1.29 2.49
N VAL A 24 -11.07 0.09 2.86
CA VAL A 24 -11.83 -1.16 2.62
C VAL A 24 -13.17 -1.10 3.36
N PHE A 25 -13.17 -0.71 4.64
CA PHE A 25 -14.38 -0.59 5.45
C PHE A 25 -15.41 0.38 4.84
N GLU A 26 -14.94 1.52 4.32
CA GLU A 26 -15.80 2.52 3.70
C GLU A 26 -16.35 2.07 2.33
N ASN A 27 -15.54 1.38 1.53
CA ASN A 27 -15.86 1.08 0.13
C ASN A 27 -16.44 -0.32 -0.10
N ILE A 28 -16.36 -1.23 0.86
CA ILE A 28 -16.94 -2.58 0.74
C ILE A 28 -18.45 -2.52 0.51
N ASP A 29 -18.95 -3.40 -0.36
CA ASP A 29 -20.36 -3.44 -0.74
C ASP A 29 -21.24 -3.96 0.40
N LYS A 30 -22.02 -3.07 1.02
CA LYS A 30 -22.81 -3.38 2.23
C LYS A 30 -24.10 -4.15 1.93
N SER A 31 -24.50 -4.32 0.66
CA SER A 31 -25.58 -5.25 0.31
C SER A 31 -25.10 -6.70 0.33
N LEU A 32 -23.84 -6.95 -0.06
CA LEU A 32 -23.24 -8.29 -0.12
C LEU A 32 -22.53 -8.67 1.19
N PHE A 33 -21.94 -7.67 1.85
CA PHE A 33 -20.99 -7.89 2.93
C PHE A 33 -21.35 -7.13 4.22
N THR A 34 -21.05 -7.75 5.35
CA THR A 34 -21.05 -7.12 6.66
C THR A 34 -19.60 -6.93 7.11
N PRO A 35 -19.05 -5.71 7.09
CA PRO A 35 -17.67 -5.48 7.51
C PRO A 35 -17.52 -5.64 9.04
N VAL A 36 -16.45 -6.29 9.45
CA VAL A 36 -16.05 -6.51 10.85
C VAL A 36 -14.63 -5.98 11.01
N PRO A 37 -14.42 -4.79 11.60
CA PRO A 37 -13.09 -4.17 11.68
C PRO A 37 -12.26 -4.84 12.77
N ILE A 38 -11.15 -5.46 12.39
CA ILE A 38 -10.19 -6.11 13.28
C ILE A 38 -8.89 -5.30 13.25
N PHE A 39 -8.69 -4.46 14.26
CA PHE A 39 -7.43 -3.76 14.46
C PHE A 39 -6.41 -4.73 15.06
N VAL A 40 -5.20 -4.76 14.50
CA VAL A 40 -4.06 -5.49 15.06
C VAL A 40 -3.09 -4.47 15.61
N ASP A 41 -2.76 -4.56 16.90
CA ASP A 41 -1.80 -3.65 17.50
C ASP A 41 -0.34 -4.06 17.21
N SER A 42 0.62 -3.24 17.67
CA SER A 42 2.05 -3.52 17.48
C SER A 42 2.56 -4.73 18.27
N LEU A 43 1.78 -5.22 19.24
CA LEU A 43 2.09 -6.40 20.06
C LEU A 43 1.45 -7.67 19.51
N GLY A 44 0.69 -7.58 18.41
CA GLY A 44 0.05 -8.72 17.75
C GLY A 44 -1.32 -9.11 18.33
N ASN A 45 -1.95 -8.26 19.15
CA ASN A 45 -3.30 -8.52 19.64
C ASN A 45 -4.34 -8.20 18.56
N PHE A 46 -5.31 -9.10 18.37
CA PHE A 46 -6.47 -8.86 17.51
C PHE A 46 -7.61 -8.22 18.30
N ILE A 47 -8.09 -7.08 17.83
CA ILE A 47 -9.04 -6.24 18.55
C ILE A 47 -10.23 -5.95 17.63
N LEU A 48 -11.41 -6.44 18.03
CA LEU A 48 -12.67 -5.97 17.45
C LEU A 48 -12.88 -4.53 17.93
N ILE A 49 -12.48 -3.57 17.10
CA ILE A 49 -12.40 -2.16 17.45
C ILE A 49 -13.76 -1.47 17.30
N ASP A 50 -14.06 -0.52 18.18
CA ASP A 50 -15.25 0.31 18.03
C ASP A 50 -15.12 1.26 16.81
N ASN A 51 -16.19 1.33 16.00
CA ASN A 51 -16.18 2.06 14.73
C ASN A 51 -15.76 3.54 14.84
N GLN A 52 -15.94 4.18 16.01
CA GLN A 52 -15.54 5.57 16.21
C GLN A 52 -14.04 5.81 15.99
N TYR A 53 -13.19 4.79 16.25
CA TYR A 53 -11.75 4.89 16.11
C TYR A 53 -11.28 4.78 14.66
N LEU A 54 -12.07 4.17 13.76
CA LEU A 54 -11.79 4.11 12.32
C LEU A 54 -11.73 5.50 11.67
N TYR A 55 -12.31 6.52 12.32
CA TYR A 55 -12.34 7.89 11.81
C TYR A 55 -11.13 8.73 12.25
N LYS A 56 -10.23 8.17 13.07
CA LYS A 56 -8.95 8.80 13.43
C LYS A 56 -7.99 8.84 12.24
N ASN A 57 -6.97 9.70 12.31
CA ASN A 57 -5.97 9.81 11.24
C ASN A 57 -4.78 8.88 11.46
N GLU A 58 -4.32 8.77 12.70
CA GLU A 58 -3.18 7.95 13.10
C GLU A 58 -3.56 7.02 14.27
N ILE A 59 -2.87 5.90 14.38
CA ILE A 59 -3.06 4.93 15.48
C ILE A 59 -2.81 5.61 16.83
N ARG A 60 -1.75 6.44 16.92
CA ARG A 60 -1.37 7.16 18.16
C ARG A 60 -2.41 8.14 18.68
N GLU A 61 -3.41 8.52 17.87
CA GLU A 61 -4.52 9.36 18.35
C GLU A 61 -5.48 8.61 19.30
N PHE A 62 -5.45 7.28 19.30
CA PHE A 62 -6.35 6.46 20.10
C PHE A 62 -5.70 5.25 20.78
N PHE A 63 -4.55 4.77 20.29
CA PHE A 63 -3.85 3.62 20.86
C PHE A 63 -2.33 3.87 20.91
N PRO A 64 -1.72 3.92 22.10
CA PRO A 64 -2.32 3.71 23.42
C PRO A 64 -3.34 4.82 23.78
N PRO A 65 -4.37 4.54 24.60
CA PRO A 65 -5.36 5.55 24.96
C PRO A 65 -4.70 6.77 25.62
N PRO A 66 -4.90 8.01 25.13
CA PRO A 66 -4.20 9.20 25.65
C PRO A 66 -4.40 9.48 27.15
N ALA A 67 -5.49 8.97 27.73
CA ALA A 67 -5.77 9.06 29.17
C ALA A 67 -4.86 8.15 30.02
N MET A 68 -4.25 7.14 29.42
CA MET A 68 -3.43 6.11 30.05
C MET A 68 -1.93 6.27 29.77
N VAL A 69 -1.52 7.37 29.11
CA VAL A 69 -0.13 7.71 28.83
C VAL A 69 0.33 8.82 29.78
N GLN A 70 1.35 8.53 30.59
CA GLN A 70 1.88 9.48 31.58
C GLN A 70 2.81 10.51 30.93
N ASP A 71 3.79 10.07 30.12
CA ASP A 71 4.69 10.99 29.41
C ASP A 71 4.05 11.48 28.10
N ARG A 72 3.76 12.79 28.05
CA ARG A 72 3.17 13.46 26.88
C ARG A 72 4.18 14.32 26.11
N THR A 73 5.47 14.21 26.44
CA THR A 73 6.55 14.88 25.73
C THR A 73 6.70 14.34 24.31
N TYR A 74 6.47 13.04 24.15
CA TYR A 74 6.55 12.32 22.89
C TYR A 74 5.21 11.67 22.53
N SER A 75 4.89 11.64 21.24
CA SER A 75 3.83 10.80 20.69
C SER A 75 4.42 9.43 20.40
N VAL A 76 4.03 8.44 21.20
CA VAL A 76 4.59 7.07 21.20
C VAL A 76 3.53 6.02 20.86
N TYR A 77 4.00 4.83 20.48
CA TYR A 77 3.16 3.66 20.28
C TYR A 77 3.08 2.81 21.56
N VAL A 78 2.16 1.83 21.58
CA VAL A 78 1.83 1.07 22.80
C VAL A 78 3.02 0.29 23.36
N GLU A 79 3.95 -0.16 22.50
CA GLU A 79 5.15 -0.89 22.90
C GLU A 79 6.06 -0.07 23.83
N SER A 80 6.09 1.25 23.68
CA SER A 80 6.83 2.14 24.58
C SER A 80 6.15 2.25 25.94
N VAL A 81 4.82 2.39 25.97
CA VAL A 81 4.06 2.60 27.21
C VAL A 81 4.05 1.33 28.07
N ILE A 82 3.82 0.16 27.47
CA ILE A 82 3.82 -1.11 28.20
C ILE A 82 5.19 -1.38 28.84
N ALA A 83 6.27 -1.06 28.13
CA ALA A 83 7.62 -1.29 28.61
C ALA A 83 8.04 -0.35 29.74
N THR A 84 7.53 0.88 29.81
CA THR A 84 7.98 1.89 30.79
C THR A 84 6.98 2.21 31.89
N GLU A 85 5.68 2.14 31.61
CA GLU A 85 4.64 2.57 32.55
C GLU A 85 3.92 1.38 33.24
N GLY A 86 4.14 0.15 32.76
CA GLY A 86 3.63 -1.07 33.38
C GLY A 86 2.10 -1.23 33.33
N THR A 87 1.42 -0.43 32.50
CA THR A 87 -0.03 -0.46 32.33
C THR A 87 -0.50 -1.80 31.74
N ASP A 88 -1.67 -2.30 32.17
CA ASP A 88 -2.23 -3.55 31.63
C ASP A 88 -2.73 -3.33 30.19
N ILE A 89 -2.16 -4.08 29.24
CA ILE A 89 -2.56 -4.07 27.84
C ILE A 89 -4.06 -4.39 27.66
N ASN A 90 -4.64 -5.24 28.52
CA ASN A 90 -6.06 -5.59 28.42
C ASN A 90 -6.97 -4.41 28.79
N GLU A 91 -6.55 -3.55 29.72
CA GLU A 91 -7.27 -2.34 30.06
C GLU A 91 -7.24 -1.34 28.89
N MET A 92 -6.08 -1.18 28.25
CA MET A 92 -5.93 -0.35 27.05
C MET A 92 -6.79 -0.87 25.89
N ILE A 93 -6.80 -2.18 25.66
CA ILE A 93 -7.63 -2.80 24.61
C ILE A 93 -9.11 -2.58 24.93
N GLY A 94 -9.52 -2.79 26.19
CA GLY A 94 -10.90 -2.59 26.65
C GLY A 94 -11.40 -1.15 26.48
N ALA A 95 -10.50 -0.17 26.42
CA ALA A 95 -10.84 1.23 26.16
C ALA A 95 -11.19 1.52 24.69
N ILE A 96 -10.81 0.65 23.75
CA ILE A 96 -11.02 0.87 22.31
C ILE A 96 -11.86 -0.22 21.62
N GLY A 97 -12.11 -1.33 22.30
CA GLY A 97 -12.89 -2.44 21.76
C GLY A 97 -12.74 -3.72 22.57
N LYS A 98 -12.81 -4.86 21.89
CA LYS A 98 -12.75 -6.19 22.50
C LYS A 98 -11.62 -7.02 21.90
N LYS A 99 -10.72 -7.53 22.75
CA LYS A 99 -9.74 -8.55 22.34
C LYS A 99 -10.46 -9.81 21.87
N ILE A 100 -10.04 -10.36 20.73
CA ILE A 100 -10.49 -11.65 20.22
C ILE A 100 -9.27 -12.52 19.92
N GLU A 101 -9.43 -13.84 20.04
CA GLU A 101 -8.34 -14.77 19.78
C GLU A 101 -8.53 -15.51 18.43
N PRO A 102 -7.45 -15.97 17.77
CA PRO A 102 -7.53 -16.65 16.47
C PRO A 102 -8.51 -17.83 16.41
N GLN A 103 -8.62 -18.62 17.49
CA GLN A 103 -9.59 -19.71 17.58
C GLN A 103 -11.07 -19.26 17.52
N GLU A 104 -11.34 -17.98 17.80
CA GLU A 104 -12.68 -17.42 17.80
C GLU A 104 -13.06 -16.72 16.49
N PHE A 105 -12.12 -16.53 15.54
CA PHE A 105 -12.34 -15.75 14.31
C PHE A 105 -13.62 -16.13 13.55
N LYS A 106 -13.90 -17.42 13.45
CA LYS A 106 -15.10 -17.96 12.78
C LYS A 106 -16.42 -17.59 13.43
N ASN A 107 -16.41 -17.18 14.70
CA ASN A 107 -17.59 -16.66 15.38
C ASN A 107 -17.93 -15.24 14.92
N TYR A 108 -16.94 -14.51 14.39
CA TYR A 108 -17.05 -13.10 14.04
C TYR A 108 -17.17 -12.88 12.53
N PHE A 109 -16.45 -13.64 11.70
CA PHE A 109 -16.45 -13.45 10.24
C PHE A 109 -16.20 -14.74 9.43
N ASP A 110 -16.58 -14.71 8.16
CA ASP A 110 -16.51 -15.86 7.23
C ASP A 110 -15.16 -15.92 6.47
N ILE A 111 -14.57 -14.75 6.19
CA ILE A 111 -13.29 -14.57 5.48
C ILE A 111 -12.57 -13.34 6.04
N ALA A 112 -11.24 -13.41 6.12
CA ALA A 112 -10.39 -12.27 6.48
C ALA A 112 -9.97 -11.47 5.23
N PHE A 113 -10.22 -10.16 5.23
CA PHE A 113 -9.62 -9.23 4.27
C PHE A 113 -8.33 -8.67 4.88
N ILE A 114 -7.19 -9.01 4.31
CA ILE A 114 -5.87 -8.57 4.80
C ILE A 114 -5.52 -7.22 4.15
N ALA A 115 -5.64 -6.13 4.92
CA ALA A 115 -5.20 -4.78 4.57
C ALA A 115 -4.02 -4.37 5.46
N MET A 116 -3.03 -5.26 5.54
CA MET A 116 -1.87 -5.18 6.42
C MET A 116 -0.58 -5.36 5.61
N HIS A 117 0.43 -4.55 5.92
CA HIS A 117 1.68 -4.46 5.15
C HIS A 117 2.92 -4.68 6.01
N GLY A 118 4.01 -5.09 5.37
CA GLY A 118 5.32 -5.30 5.99
C GLY A 118 5.60 -6.75 6.43
N PRO A 119 6.77 -6.99 7.05
CA PRO A 119 7.17 -8.30 7.57
C PRO A 119 6.10 -8.93 8.46
N GLN A 120 6.01 -10.26 8.54
CA GLN A 120 4.97 -11.03 9.25
C GLN A 120 3.52 -10.90 8.69
N LEU A 121 3.25 -9.90 7.85
CA LEU A 121 1.92 -9.64 7.29
C LEU A 121 1.87 -9.94 5.77
N GLU A 122 2.95 -9.63 5.06
CA GLU A 122 3.11 -9.92 3.63
C GLU A 122 4.00 -11.12 3.33
N ASP A 123 4.64 -11.71 4.34
CA ASP A 123 5.60 -12.81 4.20
C ASP A 123 5.00 -14.22 4.30
N GLY A 124 3.69 -14.32 4.54
CA GLY A 124 2.99 -15.59 4.73
C GLY A 124 2.68 -15.93 6.19
N ALA A 125 3.18 -15.22 7.20
CA ALA A 125 2.95 -15.60 8.59
C ALA A 125 1.48 -15.44 9.02
N ILE A 126 0.85 -14.28 8.75
CA ILE A 126 -0.59 -14.10 9.01
C ILE A 126 -1.45 -15.05 8.17
N GLN A 127 -1.03 -15.32 6.92
CA GLN A 127 -1.69 -16.27 6.03
C GLN A 127 -1.63 -17.68 6.63
N GLY A 128 -0.48 -18.09 7.15
CA GLY A 128 -0.29 -19.36 7.84
C GLY A 128 -1.14 -19.49 9.10
N LEU A 129 -1.28 -18.42 9.90
CA LEU A 129 -2.20 -18.37 11.04
C LEU A 129 -3.65 -18.63 10.59
N LEU A 130 -4.09 -17.93 9.55
CA LEU A 130 -5.45 -18.06 9.03
C LEU A 130 -5.70 -19.45 8.43
N GLU A 131 -4.74 -20.00 7.69
CA GLU A 131 -4.79 -21.38 7.20
C GLU A 131 -4.83 -22.38 8.36
N TRP A 132 -4.04 -22.19 9.42
CA TRP A 132 -4.04 -23.05 10.60
C TRP A 132 -5.43 -23.17 11.23
N TYR A 133 -6.11 -22.02 11.42
CA TYR A 133 -7.47 -21.95 11.95
C TYR A 133 -8.57 -22.22 10.91
N ASN A 134 -8.20 -22.58 9.67
CA ASN A 134 -9.12 -22.84 8.56
C ASN A 134 -10.05 -21.64 8.27
N VAL A 135 -9.50 -20.44 8.28
CA VAL A 135 -10.16 -19.18 7.95
C VAL A 135 -9.69 -18.77 6.55
N PRO A 136 -10.57 -18.68 5.53
CA PRO A 136 -10.16 -18.16 4.23
C PRO A 136 -9.78 -16.69 4.34
N TYR A 137 -8.96 -16.21 3.41
CA TYR A 137 -8.42 -14.86 3.45
C TYR A 137 -8.09 -14.32 2.06
N THR A 138 -7.97 -12.99 1.95
CA THR A 138 -7.71 -12.32 0.67
C THR A 138 -6.26 -12.35 0.21
N ASN A 139 -6.05 -12.13 -1.10
CA ASN A 139 -4.73 -12.00 -1.76
C ASN A 139 -3.95 -13.33 -1.91
N SER A 140 -2.66 -13.24 -2.21
CA SER A 140 -1.75 -14.37 -2.42
C SER A 140 -1.70 -15.36 -1.24
N GLY A 141 -1.40 -16.62 -1.56
CA GLY A 141 -1.16 -17.67 -0.57
C GLY A 141 0.22 -17.55 0.08
N LEU A 142 0.56 -18.44 1.03
CA LEU A 142 1.84 -18.40 1.76
C LEU A 142 3.06 -18.28 0.84
N MET A 143 3.15 -19.14 -0.19
CA MET A 143 4.30 -19.16 -1.10
C MET A 143 4.45 -17.85 -1.88
N GLY A 144 3.36 -17.37 -2.48
CA GLY A 144 3.36 -16.10 -3.22
C GLY A 144 3.69 -14.92 -2.31
N SER A 145 3.14 -14.89 -1.10
CA SER A 145 3.44 -13.87 -0.09
C SER A 145 4.91 -13.87 0.33
N ALA A 146 5.48 -15.02 0.72
CA ALA A 146 6.88 -15.16 1.10
C ALA A 146 7.84 -14.68 0.01
N ILE A 147 7.58 -15.06 -1.25
CA ILE A 147 8.34 -14.56 -2.41
C ILE A 147 8.11 -13.06 -2.61
N GLY A 148 6.87 -12.60 -2.43
CA GLY A 148 6.44 -11.24 -2.68
C GLY A 148 7.07 -10.19 -1.76
N ILE A 149 7.53 -10.55 -0.57
CA ILE A 149 8.21 -9.58 0.32
C ILE A 149 9.74 -9.60 0.19
N ASP A 150 10.33 -10.75 -0.13
CA ASP A 150 11.80 -10.95 -0.15
C ASP A 150 12.39 -10.52 -1.50
N LYS A 151 12.96 -9.32 -1.55
CA LYS A 151 13.58 -8.76 -2.77
C LYS A 151 14.73 -9.60 -3.33
N ILE A 152 15.43 -10.36 -2.49
CA ILE A 152 16.51 -11.25 -2.94
C ILE A 152 15.89 -12.43 -3.69
N ALA A 153 14.87 -13.07 -3.11
CA ALA A 153 14.13 -14.16 -3.75
C ALA A 153 13.43 -13.69 -5.04
N GLN A 154 12.79 -12.52 -5.02
CA GLN A 154 12.18 -11.91 -6.20
C GLN A 154 13.19 -11.79 -7.34
N ASN A 155 14.35 -11.18 -7.10
CA ASN A 155 15.36 -10.99 -8.14
C ASN A 155 15.83 -12.33 -8.73
N GLN A 156 16.10 -13.32 -7.87
CA GLN A 156 16.55 -14.63 -8.33
C GLN A 156 15.49 -15.32 -9.20
N LEU A 157 14.23 -15.31 -8.77
CA LEU A 157 13.14 -15.98 -9.49
C LEU A 157 12.74 -15.23 -10.76
N ILE A 158 12.75 -13.89 -10.75
CA ILE A 158 12.53 -13.08 -11.95
C ILE A 158 13.67 -13.29 -12.96
N GLU A 159 14.92 -13.37 -12.52
CA GLU A 159 16.06 -13.65 -13.40
C GLU A 159 15.95 -15.05 -14.03
N LEU A 160 15.53 -16.07 -13.27
CA LEU A 160 15.26 -17.40 -13.80
C LEU A 160 14.08 -17.45 -14.77
N THR A 161 13.14 -16.50 -14.66
CA THR A 161 11.93 -16.42 -15.50
C THR A 161 12.19 -15.63 -16.78
N LEU A 162 12.78 -14.45 -16.66
CA LEU A 162 12.89 -13.47 -17.76
C LEU A 162 14.30 -13.33 -18.33
N HIS A 163 15.32 -13.87 -17.66
CA HIS A 163 16.73 -13.70 -18.03
C HIS A 163 17.10 -12.23 -18.30
N GLN A 164 16.63 -11.33 -17.42
CA GLN A 164 16.74 -9.89 -17.62
C GLN A 164 18.18 -9.37 -17.45
N GLY A 165 19.10 -10.16 -16.90
CA GLY A 165 20.52 -9.80 -16.78
C GLY A 165 20.78 -8.70 -15.75
N LYS A 166 19.87 -8.54 -14.77
CA LYS A 166 20.00 -7.51 -13.72
C LYS A 166 21.12 -7.88 -12.76
N LYS A 167 22.09 -6.98 -12.59
CA LYS A 167 23.23 -7.21 -11.69
C LYS A 167 22.84 -6.90 -10.26
N SER A 168 23.07 -7.85 -9.36
CA SER A 168 22.84 -7.64 -7.93
C SER A 168 23.82 -8.41 -7.05
N LEU A 169 24.01 -7.93 -5.82
CA LEU A 169 24.77 -8.58 -4.77
C LEU A 169 24.03 -8.44 -3.43
N THR A 170 23.99 -9.51 -2.65
CA THR A 170 23.49 -9.47 -1.27
C THR A 170 24.66 -9.34 -0.30
N LEU A 171 24.60 -8.34 0.57
CA LEU A 171 25.58 -8.08 1.60
C LEU A 171 24.96 -8.38 2.97
N THR A 172 25.53 -9.33 3.71
CA THR A 172 25.10 -9.62 5.09
C THR A 172 25.73 -8.64 6.08
N ARG A 173 25.04 -8.38 7.19
CA ARG A 173 25.53 -7.55 8.29
C ARG A 173 26.86 -8.04 8.87
N LEU A 174 27.02 -9.36 8.97
CA LEU A 174 28.29 -9.97 9.42
C LEU A 174 29.44 -9.74 8.43
N HIS A 175 29.17 -9.78 7.12
CA HIS A 175 30.20 -9.50 6.11
C HIS A 175 30.54 -8.00 6.09
N TRP A 176 29.53 -7.13 6.22
CA TRP A 176 29.69 -5.68 6.30
C TRP A 176 30.65 -5.24 7.40
N GLN A 177 30.61 -5.90 8.56
CA GLN A 177 31.46 -5.58 9.71
C GLN A 177 32.91 -6.05 9.54
N LYS A 178 33.13 -7.18 8.87
CA LYS A 178 34.45 -7.82 8.78
C LYS A 178 35.25 -7.39 7.56
N THR A 179 34.59 -6.83 6.55
CA THR A 179 35.23 -6.46 5.29
C THR A 179 35.91 -5.10 5.36
N ASP A 180 36.96 -4.90 4.57
CA ASP A 180 37.38 -3.57 4.18
C ASP A 180 36.27 -2.98 3.31
N LYS A 181 35.54 -2.01 3.85
CA LYS A 181 34.38 -1.38 3.22
C LYS A 181 34.78 -0.59 1.98
N LEU A 182 35.98 0.01 1.96
CA LEU A 182 36.48 0.75 0.80
C LEU A 182 36.81 -0.20 -0.34
N ALA A 183 37.49 -1.31 -0.03
CA ALA A 183 37.76 -2.36 -1.01
C ALA A 183 36.46 -2.99 -1.56
N LEU A 184 35.48 -3.25 -0.69
CA LEU A 184 34.15 -3.72 -1.10
C LEU A 184 33.46 -2.71 -2.04
N PHE A 185 33.50 -1.42 -1.71
CA PHE A 185 32.90 -0.39 -2.54
C PHE A 185 33.54 -0.33 -3.94
N GLN A 186 34.87 -0.34 -4.03
CA GLN A 186 35.55 -0.37 -5.34
C GLN A 186 35.24 -1.64 -6.14
N LYS A 187 35.12 -2.79 -5.47
CA LYS A 187 34.69 -4.04 -6.11
C LYS A 187 33.27 -3.92 -6.69
N LEU A 188 32.33 -3.38 -5.92
CA LEU A 188 30.94 -3.19 -6.37
C LEU A 188 30.84 -2.26 -7.57
N ILE A 189 31.65 -1.18 -7.60
CA ILE A 189 31.75 -0.30 -8.77
C ILE A 189 32.22 -1.07 -10.01
N GLY A 190 33.21 -1.95 -9.86
CA GLY A 190 33.72 -2.76 -10.97
C GLY A 190 32.76 -3.83 -11.49
N GLU A 191 32.01 -4.49 -10.59
CA GLU A 191 31.11 -5.59 -10.94
C GLU A 191 29.72 -5.12 -11.37
N ILE A 192 29.09 -4.25 -10.56
CA ILE A 192 27.71 -3.78 -10.74
C ILE A 192 27.66 -2.48 -11.55
N GLY A 193 28.52 -1.51 -11.22
CA GLY A 193 28.54 -0.17 -11.83
C GLY A 193 27.71 0.86 -11.06
N LEU A 194 28.08 2.14 -11.21
CA LEU A 194 27.32 3.27 -10.66
C LEU A 194 26.23 3.76 -11.65
N PRO A 195 25.10 4.30 -11.16
CA PRO A 195 24.68 4.36 -9.75
C PRO A 195 24.35 2.99 -9.14
N LEU A 196 24.61 2.84 -7.84
CA LEU A 196 24.18 1.68 -7.04
C LEU A 196 22.84 1.97 -6.36
N VAL A 197 21.93 1.00 -6.39
CA VAL A 197 20.68 1.03 -5.62
C VAL A 197 20.80 0.04 -4.47
N ILE A 198 20.74 0.55 -3.24
CA ILE A 198 20.87 -0.23 -2.00
C ILE A 198 19.49 -0.33 -1.36
N LYS A 199 19.06 -1.54 -1.01
CA LYS A 199 17.71 -1.83 -0.52
C LYS A 199 17.74 -2.71 0.72
N ALA A 200 16.84 -2.47 1.66
CA ALA A 200 16.43 -3.40 2.70
C ALA A 200 15.57 -4.51 2.04
N PRO A 201 15.94 -5.80 2.14
CA PRO A 201 15.29 -6.86 1.38
C PRO A 201 13.81 -7.08 1.71
N HIS A 202 13.41 -6.92 2.97
CA HIS A 202 12.06 -7.27 3.45
C HIS A 202 11.17 -6.07 3.74
N GLN A 203 11.62 -4.86 3.40
CA GLN A 203 10.90 -3.62 3.70
C GLN A 203 10.27 -3.05 2.45
N GLY A 204 9.24 -2.23 2.61
CA GLY A 204 8.73 -1.42 1.51
C GLY A 204 9.81 -0.48 0.95
N SER A 205 9.67 -0.13 -0.34
CA SER A 205 10.53 0.84 -1.04
C SER A 205 10.59 2.24 -0.41
N SER A 206 9.77 2.47 0.60
CA SER A 206 9.55 3.71 1.33
C SER A 206 10.64 4.07 2.34
N ILE A 207 11.11 3.09 3.10
CA ILE A 207 11.93 3.33 4.30
C ILE A 207 13.33 2.73 4.10
N GLY A 208 13.46 1.73 3.24
CA GLY A 208 14.69 0.96 3.05
C GLY A 208 15.27 1.01 1.63
N VAL A 209 15.35 2.18 0.98
CA VAL A 209 16.04 2.33 -0.32
C VAL A 209 16.95 3.55 -0.31
N SER A 210 18.14 3.43 -0.87
CA SER A 210 19.12 4.51 -1.05
C SER A 210 19.85 4.37 -2.37
N ILE A 211 20.22 5.49 -3.00
CA ILE A 211 20.93 5.51 -4.29
C ILE A 211 22.27 6.21 -4.14
N VAL A 212 23.35 5.51 -4.46
CA VAL A 212 24.72 6.06 -4.49
C VAL A 212 25.08 6.33 -5.94
N ARG A 213 25.05 7.61 -6.32
CA ARG A 213 25.22 8.05 -7.73
C ARG A 213 26.68 8.20 -8.15
N GLU A 214 27.52 8.62 -7.21
CA GLU A 214 28.92 8.97 -7.46
C GLU A 214 29.85 8.04 -6.69
N ASN A 215 31.15 8.09 -7.01
CA ASN A 215 32.17 7.36 -6.27
C ASN A 215 32.45 8.06 -4.92
N ASP A 216 31.46 8.03 -4.04
CA ASP A 216 31.49 8.60 -2.68
C ASP A 216 31.36 7.47 -1.65
N PHE A 217 32.48 7.17 -1.01
CA PHE A 217 32.58 6.13 0.00
C PHE A 217 31.73 6.44 1.25
N HIS A 218 31.64 7.70 1.67
CA HIS A 218 30.85 8.08 2.84
C HIS A 218 29.35 7.96 2.56
N ALA A 219 28.92 8.38 1.37
CA ALA A 219 27.53 8.18 0.93
C ALA A 219 27.18 6.69 0.85
N PHE A 220 28.10 5.84 0.39
CA PHE A 220 27.92 4.39 0.37
C PHE A 220 27.73 3.80 1.77
N VAL A 221 28.63 4.11 2.73
CA VAL A 221 28.51 3.64 4.11
C VAL A 221 27.19 4.09 4.73
N LYS A 222 26.82 5.37 4.55
CA LYS A 222 25.56 5.91 5.05
C LYS A 222 24.34 5.20 4.47
N ALA A 223 24.34 4.93 3.16
CA ALA A 223 23.25 4.24 2.48
C ALA A 223 23.08 2.78 2.94
N VAL A 224 24.19 2.06 3.17
CA VAL A 224 24.15 0.71 3.74
C VAL A 224 23.60 0.74 5.17
N ASN A 225 24.13 1.61 6.03
CA ASN A 225 23.66 1.74 7.41
C ASN A 225 22.19 2.14 7.50
N GLN A 226 21.72 3.05 6.63
CA GLN A 226 20.31 3.40 6.54
C GLN A 226 19.43 2.18 6.21
N CYS A 227 19.83 1.36 5.24
CA CYS A 227 19.08 0.15 4.88
C CYS A 227 19.18 -0.96 5.95
N LEU A 228 20.17 -0.89 6.83
CA LEU A 228 20.28 -1.71 8.04
C LEU A 228 19.56 -1.11 9.25
N PHE A 229 18.88 0.04 9.11
CA PHE A 229 18.24 0.78 10.19
C PHE A 229 19.19 1.18 11.33
N ILE A 230 20.41 1.55 10.95
CA ILE A 230 21.47 2.06 11.82
C ILE A 230 21.62 3.56 11.56
N HIS A 231 21.39 4.36 12.59
CA HIS A 231 21.66 5.79 12.58
C HIS A 231 22.84 6.10 13.49
N SER A 232 23.67 7.08 13.14
CA SER A 232 24.68 7.62 14.05
C SER A 232 24.45 9.09 14.29
N ILE A 233 24.86 9.57 15.45
CA ILE A 233 24.88 11.00 15.77
C ILE A 233 26.20 11.33 16.44
N SER A 234 26.82 12.44 16.01
CA SER A 234 28.03 12.92 16.64
C SER A 234 27.73 13.82 17.85
N LYS A 235 28.69 13.89 18.77
CA LYS A 235 28.68 14.82 19.91
C LYS A 235 28.48 16.27 19.47
N LYS A 236 29.17 16.65 18.39
CA LYS A 236 29.09 18.00 17.80
C LYS A 236 27.69 18.31 17.29
N GLU A 237 26.99 17.34 16.73
CA GLU A 237 25.60 17.50 16.27
C GLU A 237 24.65 17.57 17.46
N TRP A 238 24.79 16.66 18.43
CA TRP A 238 23.89 16.59 19.59
C TRP A 238 23.94 17.85 20.47
N ILE A 239 25.14 18.36 20.77
CA ILE A 239 25.33 19.54 21.63
C ILE A 239 24.80 20.83 20.97
N LYS A 240 24.70 20.88 19.64
CA LYS A 240 24.11 22.02 18.92
C LYS A 240 22.59 22.09 19.05
N LEU A 241 21.93 20.97 19.37
CA LEU A 241 20.48 20.92 19.51
C LEU A 241 20.09 21.47 20.88
N ASP A 242 19.17 22.44 20.90
CA ASP A 242 18.47 22.82 22.12
C ASP A 242 17.48 21.71 22.55
N GLU A 243 16.92 21.82 23.75
CA GLU A 243 16.02 20.79 24.29
C GLU A 243 14.81 20.51 23.38
N LYS A 244 14.25 21.57 22.76
CA LYS A 244 13.12 21.41 21.83
C LYS A 244 13.54 20.67 20.56
N SER A 245 14.73 20.98 20.02
CA SER A 245 15.26 20.36 18.81
C SER A 245 15.65 18.90 19.05
N LYS A 246 16.15 18.55 20.25
CA LYS A 246 16.38 17.16 20.65
C LYS A 246 15.08 16.36 20.70
N VAL A 247 14.02 16.93 21.28
CA VAL A 247 12.69 16.29 21.31
C VAL A 247 12.17 16.07 19.89
N GLN A 248 12.25 17.08 19.01
CA GLN A 248 11.84 16.96 17.61
C GLN A 248 12.67 15.92 16.83
N TYR A 249 13.99 15.92 17.03
CA TYR A 249 14.89 14.94 16.42
C TYR A 249 14.52 13.52 16.82
N LEU A 250 14.33 13.27 18.12
CA LEU A 250 13.97 11.94 18.61
C LEU A 250 12.54 11.55 18.22
N GLN A 251 11.58 12.47 18.24
CA GLN A 251 10.23 12.21 17.75
C GLN A 251 10.24 11.77 16.29
N LYS A 252 11.08 12.38 15.45
CA LYS A 252 11.29 11.99 14.06
C LYS A 252 11.98 10.63 13.95
N LEU A 253 13.06 10.42 14.69
CA LEU A 253 13.83 9.17 14.70
C LEU A 253 12.96 7.97 15.10
N THR A 254 12.07 8.12 16.07
CA THR A 254 11.24 7.03 16.60
C THR A 254 9.89 6.93 15.90
N ASN A 255 9.61 7.76 14.90
CA ASN A 255 8.41 7.69 14.08
C ASN A 255 8.57 6.61 13.00
N VAL A 256 7.69 5.62 12.98
CA VAL A 256 7.75 4.49 12.02
C VAL A 256 7.60 4.92 10.56
N ASN A 257 7.01 6.08 10.29
CA ASN A 257 6.81 6.61 8.93
C ASN A 257 8.09 7.20 8.30
N GLU A 258 9.08 7.59 9.10
CA GLU A 258 10.24 8.35 8.62
C GLU A 258 11.58 8.00 9.31
N GLY A 259 11.56 7.25 10.40
CA GLY A 259 12.72 6.92 11.22
C GLY A 259 12.91 5.42 11.48
N ILE A 260 13.65 5.09 12.54
CA ILE A 260 14.00 3.71 12.94
C ILE A 260 13.01 3.10 13.95
N GLY A 261 11.95 3.83 14.34
CA GLY A 261 10.93 3.30 15.26
C GLY A 261 11.45 3.03 16.67
N MET A 262 10.64 2.32 17.48
CA MET A 262 11.03 1.80 18.80
C MET A 262 10.88 0.26 18.80
N PRO A 263 11.63 -0.46 19.65
CA PRO A 263 12.69 0.05 20.54
C PRO A 263 14.01 0.32 19.82
N VAL A 264 14.88 1.13 20.46
CA VAL A 264 16.18 1.57 19.92
C VAL A 264 17.32 1.09 20.80
N ILE A 265 18.32 0.46 20.20
CA ILE A 265 19.56 0.05 20.86
C ILE A 265 20.59 1.17 20.71
N LEU A 266 21.16 1.63 21.83
CA LEU A 266 22.30 2.53 21.85
C LEU A 266 23.61 1.74 21.95
N ALA A 267 24.48 1.89 20.95
CA ALA A 267 25.73 1.15 20.83
C ALA A 267 26.91 2.07 20.49
N LEU A 268 28.11 1.68 20.95
CA LEU A 268 29.34 2.45 20.73
C LEU A 268 29.85 2.36 19.29
N SER A 269 29.47 1.31 18.55
CA SER A 269 29.71 1.19 17.12
C SER A 269 28.57 0.46 16.41
N GLU A 270 28.62 0.41 15.08
CA GLU A 270 27.72 -0.39 14.23
C GLU A 270 28.02 -1.91 14.23
N SER A 271 28.97 -2.36 15.07
CA SER A 271 29.33 -3.78 15.21
C SER A 271 28.21 -4.57 15.91
N VAL A 272 28.05 -5.87 15.57
CA VAL A 272 27.04 -6.72 16.23
C VAL A 272 27.44 -6.95 17.69
N GLU A 273 28.74 -6.97 18.00
CA GLU A 273 29.23 -7.11 19.37
C GLU A 273 28.83 -5.91 20.25
N ASP A 274 28.98 -4.68 19.75
CA ASP A 274 28.58 -3.48 20.49
C ASP A 274 27.06 -3.32 20.55
N GLU A 275 26.33 -3.75 19.53
CA GLU A 275 24.87 -3.82 19.56
C GLU A 275 24.36 -4.79 20.63
N LEU A 276 24.94 -6.00 20.71
CA LEU A 276 24.55 -7.02 21.70
C LEU A 276 24.87 -6.58 23.13
N ASN A 277 25.93 -5.80 23.32
CA ASN A 277 26.29 -5.18 24.60
C ASN A 277 25.65 -3.79 24.78
N GLY A 278 24.89 -3.34 23.79
CA GLY A 278 24.27 -2.03 23.75
C GLY A 278 23.10 -1.93 24.72
N HIS A 279 22.60 -0.71 24.89
CA HIS A 279 21.46 -0.48 25.76
C HIS A 279 20.15 -0.36 24.98
N LEU A 280 19.23 -1.28 25.23
CA LEU A 280 17.88 -1.28 24.67
C LEU A 280 17.02 -0.23 25.37
N CYS A 281 16.66 0.83 24.64
CA CYS A 281 15.75 1.88 25.09
C CYS A 281 14.34 1.61 24.58
N HIS A 282 13.35 1.69 25.46
CA HIS A 282 11.94 1.50 25.11
C HIS A 282 11.16 2.81 24.95
N HIS A 283 11.73 3.94 25.39
CA HIS A 283 11.11 5.26 25.27
C HIS A 283 12.07 6.32 24.70
N PRO A 284 11.60 7.28 23.87
CA PRO A 284 12.46 8.36 23.35
C PRO A 284 13.14 9.19 24.44
N GLN A 285 12.47 9.40 25.57
CA GLN A 285 13.04 10.08 26.74
C GLN A 285 14.29 9.35 27.28
N GLU A 286 14.26 8.02 27.33
CA GLU A 286 15.39 7.21 27.76
C GLU A 286 16.58 7.33 26.80
N VAL A 287 16.30 7.35 25.48
CA VAL A 287 17.31 7.61 24.45
C VAL A 287 17.96 8.98 24.69
N LYS A 288 17.16 10.02 24.92
CA LYS A 288 17.64 11.39 25.19
C LYS A 288 18.58 11.43 26.40
N GLU A 289 18.15 10.88 27.53
CA GLU A 289 18.90 10.90 28.79
C GLU A 289 20.25 10.21 28.66
N ARG A 290 20.29 9.10 27.91
CA ARG A 290 21.53 8.36 27.65
C ARG A 290 22.46 9.08 26.69
N LEU A 291 21.94 9.69 25.63
CA LEU A 291 22.76 10.54 24.74
C LEU A 291 23.33 11.74 25.49
N ASP A 292 22.52 12.40 26.32
CA ASP A 292 22.97 13.51 27.16
C ASP A 292 24.07 13.07 28.15
N PHE A 293 23.95 11.89 28.75
CA PHE A 293 24.98 11.33 29.62
C PHE A 293 26.27 10.99 28.84
N HIS A 294 26.14 10.26 27.74
CA HIS A 294 27.25 9.82 26.88
C HIS A 294 28.11 10.99 26.40
N PHE A 295 27.47 11.98 25.77
CA PHE A 295 28.17 13.13 25.19
C PHE A 295 28.69 14.12 26.23
N ARG A 296 28.21 14.04 27.48
CA ARG A 296 28.80 14.79 28.59
C ARG A 296 30.17 14.25 28.99
N PHE A 297 30.45 12.95 28.85
CA PHE A 297 31.58 12.30 29.52
C PHE A 297 32.65 11.64 28.65
N GLY A 298 32.45 11.43 27.33
CA GLY A 298 33.53 10.79 26.58
C GLY A 298 33.44 10.83 25.07
N ASP A 299 32.52 10.05 24.51
CA ASP A 299 32.66 9.60 23.12
C ASP A 299 32.19 10.64 22.09
N GLU A 300 32.75 10.56 20.89
CA GLU A 300 32.47 11.48 19.78
C GLU A 300 31.26 11.07 18.93
N GLU A 301 30.89 9.79 18.94
CA GLU A 301 29.71 9.26 18.24
C GLU A 301 28.92 8.27 19.10
N MET A 302 27.64 8.11 18.76
CA MET A 302 26.76 7.07 19.27
C MET A 302 25.92 6.52 18.12
N TYR A 303 25.69 5.22 18.12
CA TYR A 303 24.83 4.55 17.16
C TYR A 303 23.47 4.23 17.79
N MET A 304 22.41 4.55 17.06
CA MET A 304 21.01 4.25 17.36
C MET A 304 20.53 3.23 16.33
N ILE A 305 20.34 2.00 16.80
CA ILE A 305 20.03 0.84 15.96
C ILE A 305 18.60 0.40 16.26
N SER A 306 17.80 0.12 15.23
CA SER A 306 16.50 -0.49 15.47
C SER A 306 16.66 -1.92 16.01
N ALA A 307 15.87 -2.28 17.03
CA ALA A 307 15.77 -3.68 17.45
C ALA A 307 15.22 -4.59 16.35
N GLU A 308 14.43 -4.03 15.42
CA GLU A 308 13.88 -4.70 14.24
C GLU A 308 14.70 -4.35 12.99
N SER A 309 16.02 -4.34 13.11
CA SER A 309 16.95 -4.02 12.02
C SER A 309 17.05 -5.15 11.00
N GLU A 310 17.49 -4.80 9.79
CA GLU A 310 17.78 -5.80 8.75
C GLU A 310 19.11 -6.49 9.01
N THR A 311 19.21 -7.75 8.57
CA THR A 311 20.45 -8.53 8.64
C THR A 311 21.18 -8.61 7.30
N GLN A 312 20.55 -8.10 6.24
CA GLN A 312 21.05 -8.13 4.87
C GLN A 312 20.66 -6.83 4.15
N VAL A 313 21.45 -6.45 3.15
CA VAL A 313 21.09 -5.43 2.17
C VAL A 313 21.29 -5.98 0.76
N LEU A 314 20.39 -5.58 -0.14
CA LEU A 314 20.46 -5.90 -1.55
C LEU A 314 21.04 -4.70 -2.30
N ILE A 315 22.10 -4.92 -3.07
CA ILE A 315 22.76 -3.90 -3.88
C ILE A 315 22.55 -4.25 -5.35
N GLU A 316 22.01 -3.33 -6.13
CA GLU A 316 21.64 -3.54 -7.53
C GLU A 316 22.21 -2.46 -8.44
N ASN A 317 22.34 -2.77 -9.73
CA ASN A 317 22.60 -1.73 -10.72
C ASN A 317 21.37 -0.85 -10.90
N TYR A 318 21.59 0.46 -11.06
CA TYR A 318 20.54 1.38 -11.43
C TYR A 318 20.08 1.13 -12.87
N ILE A 319 18.77 0.98 -13.06
CA ILE A 319 18.15 0.84 -14.38
C ILE A 319 17.64 2.21 -14.82
N LYS A 320 18.18 2.72 -15.93
CA LYS A 320 17.69 3.95 -16.56
C LYS A 320 16.53 3.62 -17.49
N GLY A 321 15.34 4.12 -17.17
CA GLY A 321 14.14 3.91 -17.98
C GLY A 321 12.92 4.60 -17.36
N LYS A 322 11.78 4.46 -18.02
CA LYS A 322 10.48 4.89 -17.49
C LYS A 322 10.04 3.90 -16.40
N GLU A 323 9.93 4.36 -15.16
CA GLU A 323 9.40 3.56 -14.04
C GLU A 323 7.89 3.38 -14.25
N PHE A 324 7.42 2.13 -14.13
CA PHE A 324 6.01 1.82 -14.20
C PHE A 324 5.58 0.84 -13.11
N SER A 325 4.27 0.78 -12.93
CA SER A 325 3.60 -0.20 -12.08
C SER A 325 2.44 -0.84 -12.83
N CYS A 326 2.32 -2.16 -12.74
CA CYS A 326 1.33 -2.96 -13.47
C CYS A 326 0.61 -3.92 -12.50
N GLY A 327 -0.67 -3.68 -12.24
CA GLY A 327 -1.50 -4.65 -11.53
C GLY A 327 -1.80 -5.85 -12.40
N VAL A 328 -1.49 -7.06 -11.94
CA VAL A 328 -1.89 -8.33 -12.57
C VAL A 328 -3.00 -8.94 -11.75
N ILE A 329 -4.11 -9.29 -12.39
CA ILE A 329 -5.31 -9.87 -11.77
C ILE A 329 -5.59 -11.25 -12.39
N GLN A 330 -6.56 -12.00 -11.88
CA GLN A 330 -6.98 -13.27 -12.46
C GLN A 330 -8.40 -13.24 -13.06
N ASP A 331 -8.60 -13.91 -14.20
CA ASP A 331 -9.93 -14.18 -14.71
C ASP A 331 -10.67 -15.27 -13.89
N GLU A 332 -11.87 -15.66 -14.34
CA GLU A 332 -12.65 -16.69 -13.65
C GLU A 332 -12.06 -18.10 -13.74
N GLU A 333 -11.11 -18.34 -14.64
CA GLU A 333 -10.41 -19.61 -14.80
C GLU A 333 -9.06 -19.61 -14.05
N GLY A 334 -8.66 -18.47 -13.48
CA GLY A 334 -7.40 -18.29 -12.78
C GLY A 334 -6.24 -17.86 -13.69
N ASN A 335 -6.48 -17.52 -14.96
CA ASN A 335 -5.44 -17.02 -15.85
C ASN A 335 -5.10 -15.55 -15.54
N PRO A 336 -3.83 -15.15 -15.63
CA PRO A 336 -3.42 -13.78 -15.36
C PRO A 336 -3.86 -12.81 -16.47
N ILE A 337 -4.36 -11.65 -16.06
CA ILE A 337 -4.63 -10.49 -16.90
C ILE A 337 -3.88 -9.30 -16.31
N ALA A 338 -2.90 -8.77 -17.04
CA ALA A 338 -2.23 -7.53 -16.68
C ALA A 338 -3.14 -6.34 -17.00
N LEU A 339 -3.33 -5.44 -16.04
CA LEU A 339 -4.00 -4.16 -16.21
C LEU A 339 -3.09 -3.17 -16.98
N PRO A 340 -3.59 -2.00 -17.41
CA PRO A 340 -2.75 -1.05 -18.14
C PRO A 340 -1.61 -0.53 -17.23
N PRO A 341 -0.33 -0.59 -17.64
CA PRO A 341 0.78 -0.14 -16.82
C PRO A 341 0.70 1.38 -16.60
N THR A 342 0.92 1.82 -15.37
CA THR A 342 0.94 3.24 -14.99
C THR A 342 2.38 3.70 -14.84
N GLU A 343 2.77 4.75 -15.57
CA GLU A 343 4.06 5.40 -15.42
C GLU A 343 4.10 6.23 -14.14
N ILE A 344 5.21 6.13 -13.41
CA ILE A 344 5.50 6.91 -12.22
C ILE A 344 6.54 7.96 -12.62
N ILE A 345 6.10 9.20 -12.77
CA ILE A 345 6.97 10.33 -13.13
C ILE A 345 7.37 11.04 -11.84
N VAL A 346 8.57 10.71 -11.37
CA VAL A 346 9.21 11.37 -10.23
C VAL A 346 9.89 12.66 -10.71
N GLY A 347 9.69 13.78 -10.01
CA GLY A 347 10.45 15.01 -10.28
C GLY A 347 11.94 14.83 -10.00
N GLU A 348 12.79 15.81 -10.38
CA GLU A 348 14.26 15.72 -10.23
C GLU A 348 14.76 15.53 -8.79
N ILE A 349 13.90 15.73 -7.78
CA ILE A 349 14.22 15.57 -6.36
C ILE A 349 13.65 14.22 -5.88
N PHE A 350 14.53 13.23 -5.71
CA PHE A 350 14.24 12.01 -4.97
C PHE A 350 14.02 12.35 -3.48
N ASP A 351 12.83 12.82 -3.10
CA ASP A 351 12.37 12.85 -1.71
C ASP A 351 11.20 11.86 -1.57
N PHE A 352 11.36 10.89 -0.67
CA PHE A 352 10.45 9.78 -0.42
C PHE A 352 9.05 10.25 -0.01
N ASN A 353 8.94 11.39 0.69
CA ASN A 353 7.66 12.03 1.03
C ASN A 353 6.74 12.15 -0.19
N SER A 354 7.31 12.23 -1.40
CA SER A 354 6.62 12.41 -2.66
C SER A 354 5.78 11.20 -3.14
N LYS A 355 6.09 9.95 -2.75
CA LYS A 355 5.38 8.75 -3.26
C LYS A 355 4.00 8.52 -2.63
N TYR A 356 3.77 9.05 -1.42
CA TYR A 356 2.51 8.87 -0.66
C TYR A 356 1.83 10.18 -0.26
N GLN A 357 2.52 11.33 -0.36
CA GLN A 357 1.86 12.62 -0.25
C GLN A 357 1.12 12.95 -1.55
N ALA A 358 -0.08 13.54 -1.40
CA ALA A 358 -0.82 14.06 -2.54
C ALA A 358 0.03 15.11 -3.29
N GLY A 359 0.42 14.80 -4.54
CA GLY A 359 1.14 15.72 -5.43
C GLY A 359 2.65 15.49 -5.61
N GLY A 360 3.26 14.48 -5.00
CA GLY A 360 4.71 14.29 -5.09
C GLY A 360 5.24 13.53 -6.32
N SER A 361 4.42 12.74 -7.00
CA SER A 361 4.77 12.08 -8.27
C SER A 361 3.60 12.19 -9.24
N ARG A 362 3.84 12.66 -10.46
CA ARG A 362 2.81 12.66 -11.51
C ARG A 362 2.65 11.25 -12.04
N LYS A 363 1.41 10.81 -12.21
CA LYS A 363 1.10 9.46 -12.71
C LYS A 363 0.50 9.54 -14.10
N ARG A 364 0.94 8.68 -15.02
CA ARG A 364 0.37 8.60 -16.39
C ARG A 364 -0.13 7.20 -16.66
N LEU A 365 -1.41 7.09 -17.04
CA LEU A 365 -2.09 5.82 -17.29
C LEU A 365 -2.81 5.89 -18.66
N PRO A 366 -2.45 5.02 -19.64
CA PRO A 366 -1.31 4.11 -19.63
C PRO A 366 0.03 4.86 -19.68
N MET A 367 1.12 4.16 -19.38
CA MET A 367 2.49 4.64 -19.59
C MET A 367 2.70 5.11 -21.03
N GLU A 368 3.48 6.17 -21.23
CA GLU A 368 3.84 6.64 -22.57
C GLU A 368 4.85 5.68 -23.21
N ALA A 369 4.38 4.80 -24.08
CA ALA A 369 5.18 3.86 -24.87
C ALA A 369 4.40 3.42 -26.11
N SER A 370 5.04 2.72 -27.05
CA SER A 370 4.36 2.11 -28.18
C SER A 370 3.42 0.98 -27.72
N LEU A 371 2.41 0.65 -28.55
CA LEU A 371 1.49 -0.44 -28.21
C LEU A 371 2.22 -1.77 -28.03
N ASP A 372 3.22 -2.06 -28.86
CA ASP A 372 4.01 -3.29 -28.79
C ASP A 372 4.80 -3.37 -27.47
N GLU A 373 5.44 -2.27 -27.03
CA GLU A 373 6.13 -2.21 -25.74
C GLU A 373 5.17 -2.40 -24.56
N LEU A 374 3.96 -1.83 -24.64
CA LEU A 374 2.96 -1.96 -23.59
C LEU A 374 2.42 -3.39 -23.49
N LEU A 375 2.22 -4.06 -24.62
CA LEU A 375 1.83 -5.47 -24.67
C LEU A 375 2.94 -6.38 -24.16
N GLU A 376 4.20 -6.08 -24.47
CA GLU A 376 5.38 -6.79 -23.94
C GLU A 376 5.48 -6.65 -22.41
N VAL A 377 5.24 -5.44 -21.88
CA VAL A 377 5.16 -5.20 -20.43
C VAL A 377 4.07 -6.06 -19.79
N GLN A 378 2.86 -6.07 -20.37
CA GLN A 378 1.75 -6.89 -19.88
C GLN A 378 2.08 -8.39 -19.91
N ALA A 379 2.69 -8.87 -21.00
CA ALA A 379 3.07 -10.27 -21.16
C ALA A 379 4.08 -10.72 -20.09
N LYS A 380 5.17 -9.96 -19.89
CA LYS A 380 6.19 -10.26 -18.87
C LYS A 380 5.64 -10.19 -17.45
N CYS A 381 4.75 -9.24 -17.16
CA CYS A 381 4.08 -9.16 -15.86
C CYS A 381 3.21 -10.42 -15.60
N CYS A 382 2.43 -10.86 -16.60
CA CYS A 382 1.65 -12.09 -16.50
C CYS A 382 2.52 -13.35 -16.34
N GLU A 383 3.66 -13.40 -17.03
CA GLU A 383 4.60 -14.51 -16.92
C GLU A 383 5.20 -14.61 -15.51
N VAL A 384 5.74 -13.50 -14.98
CA VAL A 384 6.26 -13.45 -13.61
C VAL A 384 5.17 -13.77 -12.59
N PHE A 385 3.95 -13.23 -12.76
CA PHE A 385 2.83 -13.54 -11.89
C PHE A 385 2.56 -15.05 -11.78
N LYS A 386 2.57 -15.74 -12.93
CA LYS A 386 2.33 -17.18 -12.99
C LYS A 386 3.50 -17.98 -12.40
N GLN A 387 4.74 -17.65 -12.76
CA GLN A 387 5.91 -18.41 -12.33
C GLN A 387 6.16 -18.28 -10.82
N LEU A 388 5.95 -17.09 -10.25
CA LEU A 388 6.16 -16.83 -8.82
C LEU A 388 4.95 -17.24 -7.95
N GLN A 389 3.95 -17.92 -8.52
CA GLN A 389 2.76 -18.43 -7.82
C GLN A 389 1.95 -17.33 -7.11
N PHE A 390 1.92 -16.12 -7.67
CA PHE A 390 1.06 -15.05 -7.20
C PHE A 390 -0.41 -15.35 -7.54
N LYS A 391 -1.33 -14.81 -6.74
CA LYS A 391 -2.78 -15.03 -6.88
C LYS A 391 -3.55 -13.73 -6.69
N VAL A 392 -4.80 -13.73 -7.16
CA VAL A 392 -5.83 -12.71 -6.99
C VAL A 392 -5.47 -11.39 -7.65
N CYS A 393 -4.56 -10.63 -7.05
CA CYS A 393 -4.06 -9.36 -7.55
C CYS A 393 -2.65 -9.15 -7.02
N THR A 394 -1.70 -8.79 -7.87
CA THR A 394 -0.34 -8.42 -7.47
C THR A 394 0.10 -7.24 -8.30
N ARG A 395 0.65 -6.22 -7.65
CA ARG A 395 1.21 -5.06 -8.33
C ARG A 395 2.67 -5.32 -8.62
N ILE A 396 3.06 -5.38 -9.89
CA ILE A 396 4.43 -5.61 -10.31
C ILE A 396 5.01 -4.31 -10.84
N ASP A 397 6.11 -3.88 -10.24
CA ASP A 397 6.79 -2.64 -10.60
C ASP A 397 7.95 -2.93 -11.58
N GLY A 398 8.39 -1.95 -12.35
CA GLY A 398 9.35 -2.20 -13.41
C GLY A 398 9.88 -0.94 -14.10
N PHE A 399 10.79 -1.16 -15.05
CA PHE A 399 11.36 -0.13 -15.91
C PHE A 399 11.27 -0.54 -17.38
N LEU A 400 10.87 0.39 -18.23
CA LEU A 400 11.01 0.29 -19.68
C LEU A 400 12.18 1.18 -20.12
N THR A 401 13.25 0.59 -20.66
CA THR A 401 14.44 1.32 -21.11
C THR A 401 14.23 1.99 -22.47
N GLU A 402 15.11 2.91 -22.85
CA GLU A 402 15.11 3.55 -24.17
C GLU A 402 15.29 2.54 -25.32
N ASP A 403 15.93 1.40 -25.05
CA ASP A 403 16.12 0.29 -26.00
C ASP A 403 14.97 -0.74 -25.98
N SER A 404 13.80 -0.34 -25.49
CA SER A 404 12.57 -1.16 -25.38
C SER A 404 12.75 -2.45 -24.55
N GLN A 405 13.70 -2.47 -23.60
CA GLN A 405 13.84 -3.60 -22.67
C GLN A 405 13.00 -3.39 -21.41
N VAL A 406 12.30 -4.44 -21.00
CA VAL A 406 11.47 -4.46 -19.80
C VAL A 406 12.20 -5.18 -18.67
N PHE A 407 12.41 -4.48 -17.56
CA PHE A 407 12.95 -5.01 -16.30
C PHE A 407 11.88 -4.98 -15.22
N LEU A 408 11.62 -6.13 -14.58
CA LEU A 408 10.64 -6.23 -13.50
C LEU A 408 11.33 -6.33 -12.14
N HIS A 409 10.70 -5.75 -11.11
CA HIS A 409 11.13 -5.84 -9.72
C HIS A 409 9.99 -5.51 -8.74
N ASP A 410 10.22 -5.78 -7.44
CA ASP A 410 9.31 -5.40 -6.33
C ASP A 410 7.83 -5.77 -6.58
N PRO A 411 7.50 -7.03 -6.94
CA PRO A 411 6.11 -7.49 -6.92
C PRO A 411 5.53 -7.36 -5.51
N ASN A 412 4.40 -6.66 -5.38
CA ASN A 412 3.68 -6.42 -4.14
C ASN A 412 2.39 -7.24 -4.13
N THR A 413 2.33 -8.27 -3.28
CA THR A 413 1.21 -9.23 -3.26
C THR A 413 -0.01 -8.77 -2.46
N ILE A 414 0.17 -7.76 -1.61
CA ILE A 414 -0.93 -7.02 -0.98
C ILE A 414 -0.85 -5.60 -1.55
N PRO A 415 -1.60 -5.29 -2.62
CA PRO A 415 -1.56 -3.96 -3.21
C PRO A 415 -2.12 -2.94 -2.22
N GLY A 416 -1.54 -1.73 -2.19
CA GLY A 416 -2.00 -0.68 -1.28
C GLY A 416 -3.49 -0.36 -1.48
N MET A 417 -4.24 -0.24 -0.38
CA MET A 417 -5.70 -0.08 -0.41
C MET A 417 -6.20 1.36 -0.25
N SER A 418 -5.33 2.37 -0.35
CA SER A 418 -5.76 3.79 -0.38
C SER A 418 -6.60 4.12 -1.63
N PRO A 419 -7.59 5.04 -1.58
CA PRO A 419 -8.37 5.43 -2.77
C PRO A 419 -7.53 6.00 -3.91
N THR A 420 -6.32 6.49 -3.61
CA THR A 420 -5.38 7.05 -4.60
C THR A 420 -4.36 6.02 -5.11
N SER A 421 -4.42 4.78 -4.62
CA SER A 421 -3.55 3.68 -5.05
C SER A 421 -3.68 3.38 -6.53
N LEU A 422 -2.55 3.01 -7.14
CA LEU A 422 -2.46 2.69 -8.58
C LEU A 422 -3.40 1.56 -8.98
N VAL A 423 -3.57 0.55 -8.13
CA VAL A 423 -4.42 -0.60 -8.41
C VAL A 423 -5.88 -0.20 -8.70
N PHE A 424 -6.47 0.70 -7.89
CA PHE A 424 -7.84 1.17 -8.13
C PHE A 424 -7.95 2.01 -9.40
N LYS A 425 -6.93 2.82 -9.73
CA LYS A 425 -6.89 3.56 -11.00
C LYS A 425 -6.88 2.61 -12.19
N GLN A 426 -6.10 1.54 -12.11
CA GLN A 426 -5.98 0.51 -13.15
C GLN A 426 -7.27 -0.31 -13.30
N PHE A 427 -7.91 -0.70 -12.20
CA PHE A 427 -9.24 -1.35 -12.23
C PHE A 427 -10.31 -0.42 -12.83
N ALA A 428 -10.24 0.88 -12.54
CA ALA A 428 -11.19 1.84 -13.08
C ALA A 428 -11.12 1.91 -14.62
N GLU A 429 -9.95 1.76 -15.22
CA GLU A 429 -9.81 1.75 -16.69
C GLU A 429 -10.51 0.57 -17.37
N ILE A 430 -10.59 -0.58 -16.68
CA ILE A 430 -11.40 -1.72 -17.12
C ILE A 430 -12.87 -1.61 -16.66
N GLY A 431 -13.25 -0.59 -15.90
CA GLY A 431 -14.63 -0.31 -15.53
C GLY A 431 -15.09 -0.81 -14.17
N LEU A 432 -14.16 -1.21 -13.29
CA LEU A 432 -14.47 -1.54 -11.89
C LEU A 432 -14.17 -0.36 -10.97
N ASN A 433 -15.18 0.10 -10.23
CA ASN A 433 -15.00 1.07 -9.16
C ASN A 433 -14.44 0.40 -7.88
N PRO A 434 -14.00 1.15 -6.85
CA PRO A 434 -13.40 0.57 -5.64
C PRO A 434 -14.27 -0.49 -4.95
N THR A 435 -15.58 -0.27 -4.87
CA THR A 435 -16.53 -1.23 -4.29
C THR A 435 -16.53 -2.55 -5.06
N GLN A 436 -16.59 -2.48 -6.39
CA GLN A 436 -16.57 -3.66 -7.27
C GLN A 436 -15.21 -4.36 -7.24
N THR A 437 -14.11 -3.59 -7.18
CA THR A 437 -12.76 -4.13 -7.02
C THR A 437 -12.64 -4.91 -5.72
N ILE A 438 -13.12 -4.40 -4.58
CA ILE A 438 -13.09 -5.11 -3.30
C ILE A 438 -13.91 -6.40 -3.38
N THR A 439 -15.11 -6.36 -3.97
CA THR A 439 -15.94 -7.56 -4.22
C THR A 439 -15.20 -8.59 -5.08
N TYR A 440 -14.55 -8.15 -6.15
CA TYR A 440 -13.71 -9.00 -7.00
C TYR A 440 -12.56 -9.64 -6.19
N LEU A 441 -11.82 -8.87 -5.39
CA LEU A 441 -10.71 -9.38 -4.59
C LEU A 441 -11.19 -10.46 -3.60
N ILE A 442 -12.31 -10.25 -2.92
CA ILE A 442 -12.88 -11.23 -1.99
C ILE A 442 -13.24 -12.53 -2.72
N ARG A 443 -13.97 -12.43 -3.84
CA ARG A 443 -14.41 -13.59 -4.62
C ARG A 443 -13.24 -14.36 -5.21
N ALA A 444 -12.31 -13.67 -5.88
CA ALA A 444 -11.12 -14.26 -6.49
C ALA A 444 -10.21 -14.90 -5.43
N SER A 445 -10.18 -14.36 -4.21
CA SER A 445 -9.45 -14.97 -3.10
C SER A 445 -10.08 -16.28 -2.62
N LEU A 446 -11.42 -16.33 -2.48
CA LEU A 446 -12.10 -17.59 -2.15
C LEU A 446 -11.81 -18.66 -3.21
N GLN A 447 -11.81 -18.29 -4.49
CA GLN A 447 -11.42 -19.18 -5.57
C GLN A 447 -9.97 -19.67 -5.40
N ALA A 448 -9.02 -18.77 -5.17
CA ALA A 448 -7.62 -19.13 -4.96
C ALA A 448 -7.42 -20.05 -3.73
N ARG A 449 -8.27 -19.93 -2.70
CA ARG A 449 -8.24 -20.82 -1.52
C ARG A 449 -8.77 -22.23 -1.83
N LEU A 450 -9.62 -22.43 -2.85
CA LEU A 450 -10.06 -23.78 -3.25
C LEU A 450 -8.90 -24.65 -3.73
N GLU A 451 -7.84 -24.05 -4.29
CA GLU A 451 -6.65 -24.76 -4.77
C GLU A 451 -5.76 -25.27 -3.63
N THR A 452 -5.91 -24.76 -2.40
CA THR A 452 -5.08 -25.16 -1.24
C THR A 452 -5.38 -26.57 -0.72
N GLY A 453 -6.52 -27.16 -1.12
CA GLY A 453 -6.92 -28.51 -0.71
C GLY A 453 -7.39 -28.65 0.74
N LYS A 454 -7.46 -27.57 1.52
CA LYS A 454 -7.88 -27.59 2.93
C LYS A 454 -9.32 -27.07 3.08
N ASN A 455 -10.16 -27.78 3.84
CA ASN A 455 -11.56 -27.39 4.10
C ASN A 455 -12.39 -27.15 2.81
N THR A 456 -12.05 -27.86 1.73
CA THR A 456 -12.53 -27.61 0.37
C THR A 456 -14.05 -27.64 0.25
N HIS A 457 -14.74 -28.55 0.93
CA HIS A 457 -16.21 -28.63 0.89
C HIS A 457 -16.88 -27.35 1.42
N GLN A 458 -16.44 -26.86 2.58
CA GLN A 458 -16.99 -25.64 3.17
C GLN A 458 -16.62 -24.41 2.31
N LEU A 459 -15.40 -24.36 1.77
CA LEU A 459 -14.99 -23.29 0.87
C LEU A 459 -15.83 -23.28 -0.40
N TRP A 460 -16.12 -24.44 -1.01
CA TRP A 460 -17.03 -24.53 -2.16
C TRP A 460 -18.42 -23.99 -1.82
N LYS A 461 -18.94 -24.28 -0.63
CA LYS A 461 -20.23 -23.75 -0.19
C LYS A 461 -20.21 -22.22 -0.11
N ILE A 462 -19.25 -21.64 0.62
CA ILE A 462 -19.10 -20.18 0.79
C ILE A 462 -18.89 -19.50 -0.56
N PHE A 463 -18.02 -20.06 -1.40
CA PHE A 463 -17.76 -19.56 -2.76
C PHE A 463 -19.04 -19.57 -3.62
N SER A 464 -19.76 -20.70 -3.67
CA SER A 464 -20.98 -20.83 -4.48
C SER A 464 -22.11 -19.90 -4.00
N GLU A 465 -22.23 -19.69 -2.68
CA GLU A 465 -23.20 -18.76 -2.10
C GLU A 465 -22.85 -17.30 -2.45
N LEU A 466 -21.57 -16.93 -2.39
CA LEU A 466 -21.12 -15.60 -2.81
C LEU A 466 -21.35 -15.37 -4.30
N ASP A 467 -20.99 -16.33 -5.16
CA ASP A 467 -21.12 -16.22 -6.61
C ASP A 467 -22.58 -15.97 -7.01
N LYS A 468 -23.51 -16.75 -6.43
CA LYS A 468 -24.96 -16.53 -6.59
C LYS A 468 -25.43 -15.17 -6.08
N SER A 469 -24.87 -14.71 -4.95
CA SER A 469 -25.23 -13.41 -4.38
C SER A 469 -24.78 -12.27 -5.29
N ILE A 470 -23.59 -12.37 -5.89
CA ILE A 470 -23.08 -11.40 -6.86
C ILE A 470 -23.99 -11.36 -8.11
N ASP A 471 -24.33 -12.53 -8.65
CA ASP A 471 -25.19 -12.63 -9.84
C ASP A 471 -26.59 -12.04 -9.59
N ASN A 472 -27.20 -12.36 -8.43
CA ASN A 472 -28.48 -11.78 -8.03
C ASN A 472 -28.38 -10.27 -7.82
N HIS A 473 -27.29 -9.81 -7.18
CA HIS A 473 -27.07 -8.40 -6.91
C HIS A 473 -26.98 -7.57 -8.20
N GLN A 474 -26.35 -8.08 -9.27
CA GLN A 474 -26.35 -7.37 -10.57
C GLN A 474 -27.77 -7.16 -11.11
N ASN A 475 -28.62 -8.21 -11.06
CA ASN A 475 -30.00 -8.14 -11.54
C ASN A 475 -30.89 -7.21 -10.69
N GLU A 476 -30.62 -7.10 -9.39
CA GLU A 476 -31.33 -6.19 -8.49
C GLU A 476 -30.84 -4.75 -8.62
N ARG A 477 -29.56 -4.55 -8.91
CA ARG A 477 -28.93 -3.24 -9.00
C ARG A 477 -29.52 -2.37 -10.12
N GLU A 478 -29.95 -2.96 -11.23
CA GLU A 478 -30.64 -2.24 -12.31
C GLU A 478 -31.97 -1.62 -11.87
N LYS A 479 -32.58 -2.15 -10.79
CA LYS A 479 -33.87 -1.70 -10.25
C LYS A 479 -33.71 -0.70 -9.10
N LEU A 480 -32.48 -0.48 -8.63
CA LEU A 480 -32.22 0.45 -7.54
C LEU A 480 -32.40 1.89 -8.01
N PRO A 481 -32.83 2.79 -7.11
CA PRO A 481 -32.97 4.20 -7.43
C PRO A 481 -31.62 4.79 -7.86
N LYS A 482 -31.65 5.59 -8.92
CA LYS A 482 -30.50 6.30 -9.47
C LYS A 482 -30.38 7.66 -8.80
N ILE A 483 -29.20 7.96 -8.26
CA ILE A 483 -28.89 9.25 -7.66
C ILE A 483 -27.89 9.96 -8.58
N ALA A 484 -28.29 11.08 -9.18
CA ALA A 484 -27.38 11.91 -9.95
C ALA A 484 -26.53 12.80 -9.01
N LEU A 485 -25.21 12.69 -9.14
CA LEU A 485 -24.24 13.55 -8.49
C LEU A 485 -23.73 14.59 -9.48
N ILE A 486 -24.17 15.84 -9.31
CA ILE A 486 -23.72 16.96 -10.15
C ILE A 486 -22.49 17.58 -9.53
N PHE A 487 -21.39 17.66 -10.27
CA PHE A 487 -20.13 18.21 -9.78
C PHE A 487 -19.40 19.03 -10.86
N GLY A 488 -18.35 19.75 -10.46
CA GLY A 488 -17.69 20.74 -11.30
C GLY A 488 -18.26 22.12 -11.00
N GLY A 489 -18.80 22.78 -12.02
CA GLY A 489 -19.36 24.12 -11.90
C GLY A 489 -18.33 25.24 -12.05
N PHE A 490 -18.78 26.47 -11.78
CA PHE A 490 -18.06 27.68 -12.19
C PHE A 490 -17.29 28.38 -11.06
N GLU A 491 -17.63 28.09 -9.80
CA GLU A 491 -17.05 28.78 -8.64
C GLU A 491 -15.82 28.03 -8.09
N ASN A 492 -16.02 26.79 -7.63
CA ASN A 492 -14.93 25.99 -7.04
C ASN A 492 -14.97 24.52 -7.53
N PRO A 493 -14.67 24.30 -8.82
CA PRO A 493 -14.77 22.97 -9.42
C PRO A 493 -13.82 21.94 -8.78
N GLN A 494 -12.66 22.37 -8.27
CA GLN A 494 -11.71 21.47 -7.61
C GLN A 494 -12.25 20.97 -6.26
N ALA A 495 -12.85 21.85 -5.44
CA ALA A 495 -13.50 21.41 -4.21
C ALA A 495 -14.70 20.50 -4.50
N SER A 496 -15.45 20.79 -5.58
CA SER A 496 -16.54 19.94 -6.05
C SER A 496 -16.07 18.53 -6.43
N LEU A 497 -14.90 18.40 -7.09
CA LEU A 497 -14.29 17.11 -7.41
C LEU A 497 -13.99 16.27 -6.14
N LEU A 498 -13.49 16.91 -5.08
CA LEU A 498 -13.23 16.22 -3.81
C LEU A 498 -14.53 15.78 -3.11
N LYS A 499 -15.57 16.60 -3.18
CA LYS A 499 -16.91 16.28 -2.64
C LYS A 499 -17.52 15.09 -3.37
N VAL A 500 -17.52 15.10 -4.71
CA VAL A 500 -18.13 14.02 -5.51
C VAL A 500 -17.46 12.67 -5.31
N ARG A 501 -16.12 12.63 -5.13
CA ARG A 501 -15.41 11.38 -4.83
C ARG A 501 -15.92 10.71 -3.56
N LYS A 502 -16.10 11.51 -2.49
CA LYS A 502 -16.59 11.01 -1.20
C LYS A 502 -18.04 10.55 -1.29
N GLU A 503 -18.91 11.35 -1.92
CA GLU A 503 -20.33 11.00 -2.02
C GLU A 503 -20.56 9.81 -2.97
N TYR A 504 -19.82 9.73 -4.08
CA TYR A 504 -19.84 8.58 -4.98
C TYR A 504 -19.48 7.29 -4.25
N ALA A 505 -18.37 7.27 -3.50
CA ALA A 505 -17.93 6.10 -2.74
C ALA A 505 -18.98 5.65 -1.72
N LYS A 506 -19.57 6.59 -0.98
CA LYS A 506 -20.62 6.33 0.01
C LYS A 506 -21.88 5.73 -0.61
N ILE A 507 -22.35 6.26 -1.75
CA ILE A 507 -23.54 5.73 -2.44
C ILE A 507 -23.22 4.37 -3.06
N ALA A 508 -22.08 4.26 -3.76
CA ALA A 508 -21.66 3.03 -4.43
C ALA A 508 -21.53 1.84 -3.46
N SER A 509 -21.04 2.07 -2.24
CA SER A 509 -20.85 1.02 -1.24
C SER A 509 -22.09 0.74 -0.37
N SER A 510 -23.16 1.53 -0.53
CA SER A 510 -24.36 1.43 0.31
C SER A 510 -25.26 0.24 -0.04
N GLY A 511 -25.23 -0.19 -1.31
CA GLY A 511 -26.15 -1.20 -1.84
C GLY A 511 -27.61 -0.75 -1.95
N LYS A 512 -27.91 0.55 -1.74
CA LYS A 512 -29.29 1.08 -1.72
C LYS A 512 -29.66 1.86 -2.98
N SER A 513 -28.67 2.39 -3.68
CA SER A 513 -28.86 3.27 -4.83
C SER A 513 -27.67 3.17 -5.78
N VAL A 514 -27.85 3.62 -7.02
CA VAL A 514 -26.79 3.66 -8.04
C VAL A 514 -26.37 5.11 -8.28
N PRO A 515 -25.10 5.48 -8.05
CA PRO A 515 -24.63 6.83 -8.34
C PRO A 515 -24.42 7.01 -9.84
N VAL A 516 -24.97 8.09 -10.39
CA VAL A 516 -24.75 8.51 -11.78
C VAL A 516 -24.05 9.87 -11.76
N LEU A 517 -22.91 9.97 -12.45
CA LEU A 517 -22.07 11.18 -12.40
C LEU A 517 -22.46 12.13 -13.53
N LEU A 518 -22.73 13.38 -13.19
CA LEU A 518 -23.01 14.45 -14.14
C LEU A 518 -22.01 15.59 -13.94
N TYR A 519 -21.14 15.80 -14.92
CA TYR A 519 -20.12 16.84 -14.86
C TYR A 519 -20.64 18.14 -15.49
N LEU A 520 -20.69 19.21 -14.70
CA LEU A 520 -21.06 20.56 -15.11
C LEU A 520 -19.82 21.37 -15.49
N THR A 521 -19.80 21.87 -16.71
CA THR A 521 -18.76 22.76 -17.26
C THR A 521 -19.38 23.83 -18.16
N GLY A 522 -18.56 24.58 -18.91
CA GLY A 522 -18.99 25.68 -19.78
C GLY A 522 -19.00 27.02 -19.04
N THR A 523 -20.07 27.81 -19.25
CA THR A 523 -20.24 29.10 -18.56
C THR A 523 -21.62 29.15 -17.88
N PRO A 524 -21.83 30.05 -16.89
CA PRO A 524 -23.14 30.22 -16.26
C PRO A 524 -24.27 30.50 -17.27
N GLN A 525 -23.98 31.16 -18.39
CA GLN A 525 -24.94 31.48 -19.46
C GLN A 525 -25.13 30.33 -20.46
N ALA A 526 -24.19 29.40 -20.54
CA ALA A 526 -24.22 28.24 -21.43
C ALA A 526 -23.67 27.00 -20.70
N PRO A 527 -24.40 26.49 -19.68
CA PRO A 527 -23.96 25.33 -18.93
C PRO A 527 -24.00 24.07 -19.80
N GLN A 528 -22.95 23.26 -19.70
CA GLN A 528 -22.86 21.98 -20.37
C GLN A 528 -22.81 20.85 -19.34
N TYR A 529 -23.64 19.83 -19.55
CA TYR A 529 -23.72 18.67 -18.68
C TYR A 529 -23.24 17.43 -19.43
N TYR A 530 -22.22 16.77 -18.89
CA TYR A 530 -21.70 15.53 -19.45
C TYR A 530 -22.02 14.37 -18.52
N LEU A 531 -22.63 13.31 -19.06
CA LEU A 531 -22.64 12.03 -18.39
C LEU A 531 -21.18 11.56 -18.27
N PHE A 532 -20.74 11.33 -17.04
CA PHE A 532 -19.31 11.31 -16.73
C PHE A 532 -18.81 9.88 -16.42
N PRO A 533 -17.78 9.38 -17.14
CA PRO A 533 -17.17 8.10 -16.84
C PRO A 533 -16.47 8.12 -15.49
N PHE A 534 -16.82 7.18 -14.59
CA PHE A 534 -16.30 7.22 -13.22
C PHE A 534 -14.77 7.05 -13.16
N ASN A 535 -14.13 6.41 -14.14
CA ASN A 535 -12.67 6.24 -14.16
C ASN A 535 -11.95 7.59 -14.20
N LEU A 536 -12.58 8.61 -14.79
CA LEU A 536 -12.06 9.97 -14.80
C LEU A 536 -12.12 10.65 -13.42
N LEU A 537 -12.84 10.10 -12.44
CA LEU A 537 -12.76 10.57 -11.04
C LEU A 537 -11.38 10.35 -10.43
N PHE A 538 -10.51 9.50 -11.01
CA PHE A 538 -9.16 9.25 -10.51
C PHE A 538 -8.08 10.21 -11.04
N LYS A 539 -8.48 11.14 -11.92
CA LYS A 539 -7.65 12.23 -12.46
C LYS A 539 -7.37 13.28 -11.39
N GLU A 540 -6.16 13.82 -11.31
CA GLU A 540 -5.72 14.57 -10.13
C GLU A 540 -6.54 15.85 -9.90
N ASP A 541 -6.87 16.55 -10.98
CA ASP A 541 -7.61 17.80 -10.96
C ASP A 541 -8.57 17.96 -12.16
N ILE A 542 -9.36 19.04 -12.09
CA ILE A 542 -10.34 19.41 -13.12
C ILE A 542 -9.69 19.74 -14.48
N SER A 543 -8.45 20.25 -14.49
CA SER A 543 -7.73 20.54 -15.73
C SER A 543 -7.41 19.27 -16.49
N GLU A 544 -6.88 18.25 -15.79
CA GLU A 544 -6.62 16.93 -16.37
C GLU A 544 -7.92 16.29 -16.87
N ILE A 545 -9.01 16.37 -16.11
CA ILE A 545 -10.34 15.91 -16.53
C ILE A 545 -10.75 16.58 -17.85
N ASN A 546 -10.69 17.91 -17.93
CA ASN A 546 -11.11 18.65 -19.12
C ASN A 546 -10.27 18.32 -20.36
N GLN A 547 -8.98 18.00 -20.20
CA GLN A 547 -8.11 17.60 -21.31
C GLN A 547 -8.49 16.25 -21.91
N VAL A 548 -8.96 15.31 -21.08
CA VAL A 548 -9.22 13.92 -21.50
C VAL A 548 -10.71 13.58 -21.63
N LEU A 549 -11.61 14.49 -21.22
CA LEU A 549 -13.06 14.25 -21.15
C LEU A 549 -13.63 13.68 -22.45
N LEU A 550 -13.18 14.23 -23.60
CA LEU A 550 -13.63 13.85 -24.94
C LEU A 550 -12.55 13.09 -25.73
N ALA A 551 -11.45 12.68 -25.10
CA ALA A 551 -10.43 11.88 -25.74
C ALA A 551 -10.94 10.44 -25.97
N ASP A 552 -10.43 9.79 -27.02
CA ASP A 552 -10.70 8.37 -27.23
C ASP A 552 -9.83 7.52 -26.30
N LYS A 553 -10.34 6.34 -25.92
CA LYS A 553 -9.57 5.42 -25.08
C LYS A 553 -8.36 4.89 -25.82
N HIS A 554 -7.24 4.77 -25.12
CA HIS A 554 -6.02 4.19 -25.65
C HIS A 554 -6.25 2.75 -26.15
N PRO A 555 -5.66 2.32 -27.29
CA PRO A 555 -5.83 0.96 -27.83
C PRO A 555 -5.54 -0.15 -26.82
N LEU A 556 -4.48 -0.01 -26.01
CA LEU A 556 -4.16 -0.94 -24.92
C LEU A 556 -5.30 -1.08 -23.90
N ILE A 557 -5.96 0.03 -23.53
CA ILE A 557 -7.10 -0.01 -22.58
C ILE A 557 -8.26 -0.77 -23.21
N LEU A 558 -8.56 -0.53 -24.48
CA LEU A 558 -9.62 -1.26 -25.20
C LEU A 558 -9.33 -2.75 -25.30
N GLU A 559 -8.08 -3.14 -25.52
CA GLU A 559 -7.65 -4.55 -25.48
C GLU A 559 -7.77 -5.16 -24.09
N THR A 560 -7.30 -4.45 -23.07
CA THR A 560 -7.40 -4.91 -21.68
C THR A 560 -8.87 -5.05 -21.24
N MET A 561 -9.75 -4.14 -21.65
CA MET A 561 -11.20 -4.23 -21.43
C MET A 561 -11.83 -5.45 -22.13
N ARG A 562 -11.36 -5.80 -23.34
CA ARG A 562 -11.81 -7.01 -24.04
C ARG A 562 -11.38 -8.26 -23.29
N ASN A 563 -10.14 -8.31 -22.81
CA ASN A 563 -9.61 -9.44 -22.05
C ASN A 563 -10.31 -9.58 -20.69
N ALA A 564 -10.62 -8.46 -20.03
CA ALA A 564 -11.33 -8.43 -18.76
C ALA A 564 -12.87 -8.49 -18.89
N LYS A 565 -13.42 -8.74 -20.08
CA LYS A 565 -14.87 -8.65 -20.33
C LYS A 565 -15.72 -9.56 -19.43
N ALA A 566 -15.23 -10.76 -19.10
CA ALA A 566 -15.93 -11.66 -18.19
C ALA A 566 -16.03 -11.09 -16.78
N ILE A 567 -14.94 -10.49 -16.29
CA ILE A 567 -14.88 -9.82 -14.99
C ILE A 567 -15.85 -8.64 -14.98
N THR A 568 -15.76 -7.76 -15.97
CA THR A 568 -16.59 -6.55 -16.01
C THR A 568 -18.07 -6.88 -16.09
N LYS A 569 -18.47 -7.86 -16.90
CA LYS A 569 -19.86 -8.34 -16.98
C LYS A 569 -20.40 -8.84 -15.64
N LYS A 570 -19.54 -9.42 -14.79
CA LYS A 570 -19.95 -9.98 -13.50
C LYS A 570 -20.09 -8.94 -12.39
N TYR A 571 -19.19 -7.94 -12.37
CA TYR A 571 -19.14 -6.97 -11.27
C TYR A 571 -19.71 -5.60 -11.64
N ALA A 572 -19.76 -5.25 -12.92
CA ALA A 572 -20.22 -3.95 -13.41
C ALA A 572 -21.46 -4.08 -14.30
N THR A 573 -22.36 -3.11 -14.18
CA THR A 573 -23.62 -3.04 -14.94
C THR A 573 -23.42 -2.34 -16.29
N GLU A 574 -22.81 -1.16 -16.32
CA GLU A 574 -22.50 -0.45 -17.57
C GLU A 574 -21.20 0.35 -17.45
N ILE A 575 -20.30 0.18 -18.43
CA ILE A 575 -19.10 0.98 -18.55
C ILE A 575 -19.40 2.07 -19.56
N LEU A 576 -19.43 3.33 -19.12
CA LEU A 576 -19.48 4.46 -20.01
C LEU A 576 -18.09 4.65 -20.64
N PRO A 577 -17.88 4.36 -21.93
CA PRO A 577 -16.54 4.35 -22.52
C PRO A 577 -15.98 5.76 -22.71
N LYS A 578 -16.86 6.75 -22.85
CA LYS A 578 -16.55 8.16 -23.13
C LYS A 578 -17.63 9.07 -22.56
N ALA A 579 -17.27 10.29 -22.19
CA ALA A 579 -18.26 11.26 -21.73
C ALA A 579 -19.24 11.64 -22.86
N GLU A 580 -20.51 11.80 -22.50
CA GLU A 580 -21.58 12.12 -23.45
C GLU A 580 -22.28 13.41 -23.02
N LEU A 581 -22.42 14.36 -23.94
CA LEU A 581 -23.16 15.59 -23.69
C LEU A 581 -24.66 15.26 -23.60
N VAL A 582 -25.31 15.69 -22.51
CA VAL A 582 -26.73 15.43 -22.26
C VAL A 582 -27.50 16.72 -21.96
N SER A 583 -28.79 16.71 -22.30
CA SER A 583 -29.73 17.76 -21.88
C SER A 583 -30.12 17.52 -20.42
N TYR A 584 -29.89 18.52 -19.56
CA TYR A 584 -30.21 18.43 -18.13
C TYR A 584 -31.67 18.03 -17.87
N ASP A 585 -32.61 18.73 -18.49
CA ASP A 585 -34.05 18.48 -18.29
C ASP A 585 -34.48 17.08 -18.75
N THR A 586 -33.83 16.56 -19.79
CA THR A 586 -34.10 15.20 -20.28
C THR A 586 -33.48 14.15 -19.37
N PHE A 587 -32.26 14.41 -18.88
CA PHE A 587 -31.53 13.48 -18.03
C PHE A 587 -32.21 13.31 -16.66
N VAL A 588 -32.54 14.42 -16.00
CA VAL A 588 -33.12 14.39 -14.64
C VAL A 588 -34.49 13.72 -14.59
N ARG A 589 -35.24 13.67 -15.70
CA ARG A 589 -36.52 12.92 -15.77
C ARG A 589 -36.38 11.42 -15.53
N ASN A 590 -35.18 10.86 -15.74
CA ASN A 590 -34.89 9.43 -15.59
C ASN A 590 -34.04 9.13 -14.33
N ILE A 591 -33.99 10.05 -13.39
CA ILE A 591 -33.20 9.98 -12.16
C ILE A 591 -34.15 10.16 -10.96
N ASP A 592 -33.95 9.36 -9.92
CA ASP A 592 -34.81 9.36 -8.72
C ASP A 592 -34.45 10.49 -7.75
N GLU A 593 -33.16 10.83 -7.63
CA GLU A 593 -32.68 11.90 -6.74
C GLU A 593 -31.50 12.66 -7.38
N VAL A 594 -31.43 13.97 -7.15
CA VAL A 594 -30.34 14.83 -7.63
C VAL A 594 -29.64 15.48 -6.44
N VAL A 595 -28.33 15.26 -6.33
CA VAL A 595 -27.46 15.90 -5.34
C VAL A 595 -26.52 16.86 -6.08
N ASN A 596 -26.65 18.15 -5.80
CA ASN A 596 -25.79 19.18 -6.37
C ASN A 596 -24.58 19.45 -5.46
N LEU A 597 -23.38 19.16 -5.96
CA LEU A 597 -22.10 19.32 -5.26
C LEU A 597 -21.24 20.46 -5.84
N THR A 598 -21.80 21.34 -6.68
CA THR A 598 -21.07 22.44 -7.32
C THR A 598 -20.86 23.65 -6.42
N ILE A 599 -21.58 23.71 -5.29
CA ILE A 599 -21.56 24.79 -4.28
C ILE A 599 -20.70 24.35 -3.11
#